data_AF-A0A1Z5KZ86-F1
#
_entry.id   AF-A0A1Z5KZ86-F1
#
_cell.length_a   1.000
_cell.length_b   1.000
_cell.length_c   1.000
_cell.angle_alpha   90.00
_cell.angle_beta   90.00
_cell.angle_gamma   90.00
#
_symmetry.space_group_name_H-M   'P 1'
#
loop_
_entity.id
_entity.type
_entity.pdbx_description
1 polymer ?
#
loop_
_entity_poly.entity_id
_entity_poly.type
_entity_poly.pdbx_seq_one_letter_code
_entity_poly.pdbx_strand_id
1 'polypeptide(L)'
;MGLYSIDHIQVNRAPKMRKNTRETAQAIKRMSLRRAQRYLKNVIAKKEIVPFRRFNGGVGRKAQAKAWGCTQGRWPKKSAEFLWQLLRNAESNADYKGLDVDRLVIDHIQVNRAPKMRRRTYRAHGRINPYMSSNPYMPLPC
;
A
#
# COMPACT_ATOMS: atom_id res chain seq x y z
N MET A 1 14.74 12.45 -23.86
CA MET A 1 13.31 12.05 -23.86
C MET A 1 12.81 12.17 -22.42
N GLY A 2 12.26 13.35 -22.07
CA GLY A 2 11.87 13.67 -20.70
C GLY A 2 10.72 12.78 -20.24
N LEU A 3 11.00 11.86 -19.33
CA LEU A 3 9.98 10.99 -18.74
C LEU A 3 9.20 11.82 -17.72
N TYR A 4 7.93 12.13 -18.03
CA TYR A 4 6.95 12.70 -17.10
C TYR A 4 6.68 11.69 -15.96
N SER A 5 7.61 11.62 -15.03
CA SER A 5 7.62 10.64 -13.95
C SER A 5 7.42 11.36 -12.63
N ILE A 6 6.55 10.81 -11.78
CA ILE A 6 6.47 11.25 -10.39
C ILE A 6 7.65 10.57 -9.70
N ASP A 7 8.78 11.26 -9.64
CA ASP A 7 10.08 10.60 -9.41
C ASP A 7 10.21 9.93 -8.06
N HIS A 8 9.53 10.41 -7.00
CA HIS A 8 9.62 9.76 -5.69
C HIS A 8 8.33 9.86 -4.86
N ILE A 9 7.49 8.82 -4.89
CA ILE A 9 6.46 8.64 -3.85
C ILE A 9 7.07 7.80 -2.72
N GLN A 10 7.51 8.50 -1.67
CA GLN A 10 8.01 7.86 -0.44
C GLN A 10 6.88 7.64 0.57
N VAL A 11 6.54 6.38 0.83
CA VAL A 11 5.56 6.05 1.87
C VAL A 11 6.28 5.91 3.22
N ASN A 12 6.37 7.02 3.95
CA ASN A 12 6.96 7.06 5.29
C ASN A 12 5.95 6.78 6.42
N ARG A 13 4.64 6.92 6.13
CA ARG A 13 3.53 6.80 7.11
C ARG A 13 2.48 5.75 6.71
N ALA A 14 2.88 4.49 6.48
CA ALA A 14 1.92 3.44 6.07
C ALA A 14 1.03 2.92 7.22
N PRO A 15 -0.30 2.90 7.12
CA PRO A 15 -1.18 2.43 8.19
C PRO A 15 -1.14 0.91 8.40
N LYS A 16 -1.29 0.52 9.68
CA LYS A 16 -1.48 -0.76 10.39
C LYS A 16 -0.66 -1.99 9.94
N MET A 17 -0.36 -2.17 8.65
CA MET A 17 0.23 -3.38 8.10
C MET A 17 1.17 -3.11 6.91
N ARG A 18 2.43 -2.82 7.22
CA ARG A 18 3.51 -2.62 6.24
C ARG A 18 3.61 -3.71 5.17
N LYS A 19 3.40 -4.98 5.58
CA LYS A 19 3.49 -6.14 4.68
C LYS A 19 2.48 -6.01 3.53
N ASN A 20 1.23 -5.67 3.86
CA ASN A 20 0.18 -5.50 2.86
C ASN A 20 0.44 -4.28 2.00
N THR A 21 0.77 -3.14 2.60
CA THR A 21 1.01 -1.89 1.87
C THR A 21 2.16 -2.02 0.88
N ARG A 22 3.21 -2.80 1.20
CA ARG A 22 4.29 -3.10 0.25
C ARG A 22 3.80 -3.86 -0.98
N GLU A 23 3.00 -4.92 -0.80
CA GLU A 23 2.50 -5.72 -1.93
C GLU A 23 1.57 -4.87 -2.80
N THR A 24 0.69 -4.05 -2.19
CA THR A 24 -0.19 -3.14 -2.92
C THR A 24 0.60 -2.06 -3.67
N ALA A 25 1.63 -1.49 -3.06
CA ALA A 25 2.52 -0.51 -3.68
C ALA A 25 3.29 -1.12 -4.86
N GLN A 26 3.78 -2.35 -4.72
CA GLN A 26 4.48 -3.04 -5.79
C GLN A 26 3.57 -3.33 -7.00
N ALA A 27 2.28 -3.59 -6.75
CA ALA A 27 1.31 -3.85 -7.81
C ALA A 27 1.01 -2.62 -8.67
N ILE A 28 1.08 -1.41 -8.10
CA ILE A 28 0.83 -0.15 -8.84
C ILE A 28 2.09 0.44 -9.49
N LYS A 29 3.26 -0.15 -9.26
CA LYS A 29 4.52 0.30 -9.86
C LYS A 29 4.44 0.18 -11.39
N ARG A 30 4.91 1.21 -12.12
CA ARG A 30 4.87 1.31 -13.59
C ARG A 30 3.47 1.41 -14.21
N MET A 31 2.43 1.68 -13.43
CA MET A 31 1.12 2.01 -13.97
C MET A 31 1.00 3.51 -14.25
N SER A 32 0.13 3.87 -15.20
CA SER A 32 -0.35 5.24 -15.33
C SER A 32 -1.20 5.63 -14.12
N LEU A 33 -1.18 6.91 -13.77
CA LEU A 33 -1.88 7.43 -12.58
C LEU A 33 -3.39 7.09 -12.62
N ARG A 34 -4.05 7.33 -13.77
CA ARG A 34 -5.48 7.00 -13.97
C ARG A 34 -5.77 5.50 -13.80
N ARG A 35 -4.92 4.62 -14.36
CA ARG A 35 -5.10 3.17 -14.21
C ARG A 35 -4.90 2.73 -12.75
N ALA A 36 -3.90 3.29 -12.07
CA ALA A 36 -3.62 3.00 -10.67
C ALA A 36 -4.78 3.41 -9.76
N GLN A 37 -5.36 4.60 -9.94
CA GLN A 37 -6.54 5.03 -9.19
C GLN A 37 -7.75 4.11 -9.40
N ARG A 38 -8.03 3.73 -10.66
CA ARG A 38 -9.11 2.78 -10.99
C ARG A 38 -8.87 1.42 -10.33
N TYR A 39 -7.63 0.93 -10.40
CA TYR A 39 -7.24 -0.33 -9.78
C TYR A 39 -7.46 -0.32 -8.27
N LEU A 40 -7.04 0.75 -7.57
CA LEU A 40 -7.25 0.86 -6.13
C LEU A 40 -8.74 0.92 -5.75
N LYS A 41 -9.59 1.63 -6.51
CA LYS A 41 -11.05 1.63 -6.32
C LYS A 41 -11.64 0.23 -6.51
N ASN A 42 -11.19 -0.51 -7.53
CA ASN A 42 -11.62 -1.88 -7.77
C ASN A 42 -11.19 -2.84 -6.65
N VAL A 43 -10.01 -2.65 -6.06
CA VAL A 43 -9.54 -3.43 -4.90
C VAL A 43 -10.40 -3.18 -3.68
N ILE A 44 -10.82 -1.93 -3.43
CA ILE A 44 -11.75 -1.57 -2.35
C ILE A 44 -13.12 -2.25 -2.57
N ALA A 45 -13.61 -2.26 -3.81
CA ALA A 45 -14.82 -2.94 -4.22
C ALA A 45 -14.67 -4.48 -4.34
N LYS A 46 -13.49 -5.04 -4.06
CA LYS A 46 -13.13 -6.47 -4.18
C LYS A 46 -13.31 -7.07 -5.59
N LYS A 47 -13.28 -6.22 -6.63
CA LYS A 47 -13.38 -6.64 -8.04
C LYS A 47 -12.03 -7.09 -8.60
N GLU A 48 -10.96 -6.38 -8.26
CA GLU A 48 -9.58 -6.74 -8.62
C GLU A 48 -8.80 -7.11 -7.36
N ILE A 49 -7.86 -8.07 -7.47
CA ILE A 49 -7.08 -8.59 -6.33
C ILE A 49 -5.66 -8.06 -6.34
N VAL A 50 -5.09 -7.84 -5.16
CA VAL A 50 -3.67 -7.52 -5.00
C VAL A 50 -2.88 -8.83 -4.89
N PRO A 51 -1.90 -9.07 -5.78
CA PRO A 51 -1.03 -10.25 -5.67
C PRO A 51 -0.08 -10.10 -4.48
N PHE A 52 0.07 -11.16 -3.69
CA PHE A 52 1.03 -11.21 -2.59
C PHE A 52 2.21 -12.09 -3.01
N ARG A 53 3.37 -11.50 -3.27
CA ARG A 53 4.56 -12.20 -3.79
C ARG A 53 5.58 -12.50 -2.70
N ARG A 54 5.92 -11.52 -1.86
CA ARG A 54 6.96 -11.69 -0.83
C ARG A 54 6.38 -12.13 0.51
N PHE A 55 5.28 -11.52 0.95
CA PHE A 55 4.64 -11.82 2.24
C PHE A 55 3.43 -12.75 2.09
N ASN A 56 3.65 -13.96 1.58
CA ASN A 56 2.59 -14.90 1.21
C ASN A 56 2.30 -16.01 2.25
N GLY A 57 3.00 -16.02 3.39
CA GLY A 57 2.78 -17.00 4.46
C GLY A 57 1.35 -16.95 5.02
N GLY A 58 0.62 -18.06 4.95
CA GLY A 58 -0.75 -18.20 5.44
C GLY A 58 -1.82 -17.47 4.63
N VAL A 59 -1.51 -17.04 3.39
CA VAL A 59 -2.49 -16.36 2.52
C VAL A 59 -3.23 -17.39 1.66
N GLY A 60 -4.56 -17.34 1.69
CA GLY A 60 -5.42 -18.19 0.86
C GLY A 60 -5.23 -17.97 -0.65
N ARG A 61 -5.42 -19.04 -1.43
CA ARG A 61 -5.37 -18.99 -2.89
C ARG A 61 -6.68 -18.46 -3.46
N LYS A 62 -6.62 -17.68 -4.55
CA LYS A 62 -7.80 -17.06 -5.19
C LYS A 62 -7.64 -17.09 -6.71
N ALA A 63 -8.72 -17.45 -7.43
CA ALA A 63 -8.71 -17.55 -8.89
C ALA A 63 -8.34 -16.24 -9.60
N GLN A 64 -8.76 -15.09 -9.05
CA GLN A 64 -8.44 -13.76 -9.59
C GLN A 64 -6.93 -13.45 -9.61
N ALA A 65 -6.12 -14.13 -8.80
CA ALA A 65 -4.68 -13.91 -8.78
C ALA A 65 -3.99 -14.42 -10.06
N LYS A 66 -4.67 -15.29 -10.83
CA LYS A 66 -4.18 -15.82 -12.12
C LYS A 66 -3.84 -14.72 -13.12
N ALA A 67 -4.60 -13.62 -13.13
CA ALA A 67 -4.35 -12.46 -13.99
C ALA A 67 -2.97 -11.82 -13.75
N TRP A 68 -2.41 -12.00 -12.55
CA TRP A 68 -1.11 -11.47 -12.14
C TRP A 68 0.00 -12.54 -12.15
N GLY A 69 -0.27 -13.73 -12.71
CA GLY A 69 0.65 -14.86 -12.68
C GLY A 69 0.93 -15.39 -11.27
N CYS A 70 0.06 -15.09 -10.30
CA CYS A 70 0.21 -15.46 -8.90
C CYS A 70 -0.91 -16.41 -8.47
N THR A 71 -0.66 -17.25 -7.48
CA THR A 71 -1.69 -18.15 -6.90
C THR A 71 -2.37 -17.56 -5.67
N GLN A 72 -1.71 -16.62 -4.99
CA GLN A 72 -2.13 -16.04 -3.71
C GLN A 72 -2.35 -14.53 -3.82
N GLY A 73 -3.40 -14.04 -3.16
CA GLY A 73 -3.74 -12.62 -3.16
C GLY A 73 -4.78 -12.26 -2.10
N ARG A 74 -4.92 -10.96 -1.80
CA ARG A 74 -5.93 -10.42 -0.86
C ARG A 74 -6.45 -9.08 -1.34
N TRP A 75 -7.51 -8.60 -0.67
CA TRP A 75 -8.06 -7.24 -0.83
C TRP A 75 -7.75 -6.39 0.42
N PRO A 76 -6.58 -5.75 0.50
CA PRO A 76 -6.20 -4.92 1.65
C PRO A 76 -6.89 -3.55 1.59
N LYS A 77 -8.15 -3.46 2.04
CA LYS A 77 -8.98 -2.24 1.99
C LYS A 77 -8.27 -0.99 2.57
N LYS A 78 -7.79 -1.07 3.81
CA LYS A 78 -7.12 0.06 4.50
C LYS A 78 -5.85 0.53 3.79
N SER A 79 -5.05 -0.39 3.26
CA SER A 79 -3.83 -0.03 2.52
C SER A 79 -4.16 0.58 1.16
N ALA A 80 -5.22 0.10 0.49
CA ALA A 80 -5.66 0.64 -0.79
C ALA A 80 -6.25 2.05 -0.65
N GLU A 81 -7.05 2.31 0.38
CA GLU A 81 -7.58 3.65 0.70
C GLU A 81 -6.45 4.66 0.94
N PHE A 82 -5.44 4.27 1.71
CA PHE A 82 -4.30 5.13 1.99
C PHE A 82 -3.46 5.43 0.75
N LEU A 83 -3.19 4.42 -0.09
CA LEU A 83 -2.49 4.63 -1.36
C LEU A 83 -3.31 5.50 -2.32
N TRP A 84 -4.63 5.38 -2.30
CA TRP A 84 -5.51 6.21 -3.12
C TRP A 84 -5.43 7.69 -2.71
N GLN A 85 -5.41 7.97 -1.40
CA GLN A 85 -5.20 9.34 -0.88
C GLN A 85 -3.84 9.92 -1.30
N LEU A 86 -2.78 9.09 -1.28
CA LEU A 86 -1.44 9.53 -1.72
C LEU A 86 -1.41 9.85 -3.22
N LEU A 87 -2.07 9.05 -4.06
CA LEU A 87 -2.15 9.32 -5.50
C LEU A 87 -2.94 10.60 -5.80
N ARG A 88 -3.99 10.89 -5.04
CA ARG A 88 -4.74 12.15 -5.18
C ARG A 88 -3.88 13.36 -4.82
N ASN A 89 -3.05 13.25 -3.78
CA ASN A 89 -2.10 14.31 -3.42
C ASN A 89 -1.04 14.48 -4.52
N ALA A 90 -0.51 13.38 -5.06
CA ALA A 90 0.45 13.42 -6.16
C ALA A 90 -0.12 14.07 -7.43
N GLU A 91 -1.41 13.84 -7.72
CA GLU A 91 -2.15 14.51 -8.80
C GLU A 91 -2.23 16.02 -8.58
N SER A 92 -2.63 16.47 -7.39
CA SER A 92 -2.65 17.91 -7.05
C SER A 92 -1.27 18.57 -7.15
N ASN A 93 -0.20 17.86 -6.79
CA ASN A 93 1.16 18.39 -6.92
C ASN A 93 1.64 18.46 -8.38
N ALA A 94 1.18 17.54 -9.24
CA ALA A 94 1.49 17.56 -10.66
C ALA A 94 0.78 18.73 -11.37
N ASP A 95 -0.49 18.94 -11.02
CA ASP A 95 -1.30 20.07 -11.49
C ASP A 95 -0.67 21.41 -11.09
N TYR A 96 -0.25 21.55 -9.83
CA TYR A 96 0.47 22.73 -9.35
C TYR A 96 1.76 23.03 -10.13
N LYS A 97 2.44 21.98 -10.61
CA LYS A 97 3.67 22.11 -11.43
C LYS A 97 3.38 22.28 -12.92
N GLY A 98 2.11 22.24 -13.35
CA GLY A 98 1.72 22.35 -14.75
C GLY A 98 2.10 21.13 -15.61
N LEU A 99 2.26 19.95 -15.01
CA LEU A 99 2.50 18.72 -15.77
C LEU A 99 1.18 18.11 -16.26
N ASP A 100 1.19 17.53 -17.47
CA ASP A 100 0.03 16.85 -18.04
C ASP A 100 -0.28 15.54 -17.30
N VAL A 101 -1.30 15.60 -16.44
CA VAL A 101 -1.79 14.52 -15.54
C VAL A 101 -2.06 13.20 -16.28
N ASP A 102 -2.39 13.25 -17.57
CA ASP A 102 -2.79 12.07 -18.33
C ASP A 102 -1.63 11.20 -18.78
N ARG A 103 -0.45 11.80 -18.92
CA ARG A 103 0.78 11.11 -19.30
C ARG A 103 1.63 10.69 -18.11
N LEU A 104 1.18 10.97 -16.87
CA LEU A 104 1.93 10.64 -15.67
C LEU A 104 1.98 9.14 -15.40
N VAL A 105 3.21 8.65 -15.21
CA VAL A 105 3.52 7.28 -14.82
C VAL A 105 4.18 7.25 -13.45
N ILE A 106 3.80 6.25 -12.64
CA ILE A 106 4.43 5.99 -11.35
C ILE A 106 5.71 5.19 -11.60
N ASP A 107 6.87 5.86 -11.61
CA ASP A 107 8.16 5.19 -11.81
C ASP A 107 8.64 4.49 -10.54
N HIS A 108 8.77 5.26 -9.45
CA HIS A 108 9.33 4.78 -8.20
C HIS A 108 8.33 4.89 -7.03
N ILE A 109 8.06 3.75 -6.41
CA ILE A 109 7.32 3.67 -5.15
C ILE A 109 8.08 2.80 -4.14
N GLN A 110 8.30 3.36 -2.96
CA GLN A 110 9.00 2.68 -1.87
C GLN A 110 8.19 2.76 -0.58
N VAL A 111 8.13 1.62 0.11
CA VAL A 111 7.49 1.50 1.43
C VAL A 111 8.54 1.12 2.47
N ASN A 112 8.82 2.05 3.37
CA ASN A 112 9.82 1.90 4.42
C ASN A 112 9.23 1.30 5.71
N ARG A 113 10.12 0.79 6.56
CA ARG A 113 9.77 0.41 7.94
C ARG A 113 9.76 1.66 8.78
N ALA A 114 8.77 1.79 9.64
CA ALA A 114 8.73 2.84 10.63
C ALA A 114 8.98 2.26 12.04
N PRO A 115 9.30 3.12 13.04
CA PRO A 115 9.50 2.71 14.42
C PRO A 115 8.29 1.93 14.94
N LYS A 116 8.54 0.82 15.65
CA LYS A 116 7.47 -0.04 16.19
C LYS A 116 6.98 0.52 17.53
N MET A 117 5.68 0.65 17.69
CA MET A 117 5.09 1.00 18.98
C MET A 117 4.93 -0.26 19.84
N ARG A 118 5.33 -0.20 21.11
CA ARG A 118 5.28 -1.34 22.04
C ARG A 118 3.96 -1.31 22.83
N ARG A 119 3.25 -2.44 22.86
CA ARG A 119 2.14 -2.70 23.78
C ARG A 119 2.42 -4.01 24.53
N ARG A 120 1.72 -4.25 25.64
CA ARG A 120 1.85 -5.49 26.42
C ARG A 120 0.74 -6.47 26.03
N THR A 121 1.06 -7.76 26.04
CA THR A 121 0.08 -8.85 25.97
C THR A 121 0.31 -9.80 27.13
N TYR A 122 -0.76 -10.03 27.88
CA TYR A 122 -0.77 -11.00 28.97
C TYR A 122 -1.01 -12.39 28.40
N ARG A 123 -0.19 -13.36 28.80
CA ARG A 123 -0.34 -14.77 28.44
C ARG A 123 -0.48 -15.62 29.70
N ALA A 124 -0.79 -16.90 29.49
CA ALA A 124 -0.88 -17.89 30.55
C ALA A 124 0.37 -17.87 31.47
N HIS A 125 0.15 -18.21 32.74
CA HIS A 125 1.17 -18.25 33.80
C HIS A 125 1.88 -16.90 34.03
N GLY A 126 1.15 -15.78 33.94
CA GLY A 126 1.70 -14.44 34.26
C GLY A 126 2.76 -13.93 33.28
N ARG A 127 2.94 -14.59 32.12
CA ARG A 127 3.95 -14.20 31.13
C ARG A 127 3.55 -12.91 30.40
N ILE A 128 4.41 -11.90 30.46
CA ILE A 128 4.23 -10.64 29.72
C ILE A 128 5.07 -10.70 28.44
N ASN A 129 4.41 -10.71 27.28
CA ASN A 129 5.08 -10.65 25.99
C ASN A 129 4.82 -9.31 25.29
N PRO A 130 5.78 -8.82 24.49
CA PRO A 130 5.60 -7.60 23.72
C PRO A 130 4.63 -7.83 22.55
N TYR A 131 3.57 -7.04 22.49
CA TYR A 131 2.72 -6.92 21.32
C TYR A 131 3.13 -5.67 20.54
N MET A 132 4.07 -5.85 19.63
CA MET A 132 4.61 -4.76 18.82
C MET A 132 3.68 -4.47 17.64
N SER A 133 3.29 -3.22 17.47
CA SER A 133 2.64 -2.79 16.24
C SER A 133 3.68 -2.65 15.11
N SER A 134 3.28 -2.92 13.89
CA SER A 134 4.06 -2.57 12.69
C SER A 134 3.72 -1.18 12.13
N ASN A 135 3.17 -0.29 12.96
CA ASN A 135 2.47 0.93 12.53
C ASN A 135 3.20 2.23 12.93
N PRO A 136 3.24 3.25 12.05
CA PRO A 136 3.45 4.64 12.37
C PRO A 136 2.15 5.45 12.15
N TYR A 137 1.16 5.32 13.03
CA TYR A 137 0.13 6.36 13.17
C TYR A 137 -0.63 6.17 14.48
N MET A 138 -0.70 7.24 15.26
CA MET A 138 -1.44 7.38 16.51
C MET A 138 -2.24 8.68 16.38
N PRO A 139 -3.58 8.67 16.38
CA PRO A 139 -4.28 9.80 16.97
C PRO A 139 -4.01 9.74 18.47
N LEU A 140 -3.49 10.83 19.02
CA LEU A 140 -3.23 11.00 20.44
C LEU A 140 -4.51 10.69 21.24
N PRO A 141 -4.46 9.99 22.38
CA PRO A 141 -5.42 10.26 23.44
C PRO A 141 -5.14 11.68 23.96
N CYS A 142 -6.23 12.38 24.23
CA CYS A 142 -6.35 13.74 24.74
C CYS A 142 -5.23 14.19 25.69
#